data_AF-A0A843HY66-F1
#
_entry.id   AF-A0A843HY66-F1
#
_cell.length_a   1.000
_cell.length_b   1.000
_cell.length_c   1.000
_cell.angle_alpha   90.00
_cell.angle_beta   90.00
_cell.angle_gamma   90.00
#
_symmetry.space_group_name_H-M   'P 1'
#
loop_
_entity.id
_entity.type
_entity.pdbx_description
1 polymer ?
#
loop_
_entity_poly.entity_id
_entity_poly.type
_entity_poly.pdbx_seq_one_letter_code
_entity_poly.pdbx_strand_id
1 'polypeptide(L)'
;MIDPFCLFNTVYNFHELVVAASNNKYLEEMLRNVRTRLKIVRVTLFTGSQRKEEEVKEHEEIAIAIKERKAEEAYTKMKEHEENVLRFVKDTVLPLLFS
;
A
#
# COMPACT_ATOMS: atom_id res chain seq x y z
N MET A 1 14.43 -8.02 -15.85
CA MET A 1 13.90 -6.66 -15.63
C MET A 1 12.41 -6.82 -15.36
N ILE A 2 11.94 -6.58 -14.14
CA ILE A 2 10.51 -6.72 -13.80
C ILE A 2 9.76 -5.57 -14.48
N ASP A 3 8.68 -5.89 -15.18
CA ASP A 3 7.85 -4.91 -15.87
C ASP A 3 7.27 -3.88 -14.87
N PRO A 4 7.51 -2.56 -15.06
CA PRO A 4 7.04 -1.52 -14.15
C PRO A 4 5.52 -1.48 -13.99
N PHE A 5 4.78 -1.88 -15.03
CA PHE A 5 3.31 -1.96 -15.00
C PHE A 5 2.81 -3.14 -14.17
N CYS A 6 3.49 -4.29 -14.26
CA CYS A 6 3.22 -5.48 -13.48
C CYS A 6 3.55 -5.25 -12.00
N LEU A 7 4.67 -4.58 -11.71
CA LEU A 7 5.05 -4.17 -10.36
C LEU A 7 4.03 -3.18 -9.79
N PHE A 8 3.64 -2.17 -10.57
CA PHE A 8 2.59 -1.22 -10.20
C PHE A 8 1.26 -1.92 -9.92
N ASN A 9 0.81 -2.83 -10.78
CA ASN A 9 -0.43 -3.57 -10.56
C ASN A 9 -0.38 -4.48 -9.33
N THR A 10 0.79 -5.06 -9.03
CA THR A 10 0.96 -5.95 -7.87
C THR A 10 0.90 -5.15 -6.57
N VAL A 11 1.62 -4.03 -6.48
CA VAL A 11 1.62 -3.12 -5.33
C VAL A 11 0.25 -2.42 -5.18
N TYR A 12 -0.30 -1.94 -6.29
CA TYR A 12 -1.58 -1.22 -6.29
C TYR A 12 -2.73 -2.11 -5.83
N ASN A 13 -2.76 -3.37 -6.23
CA ASN A 13 -3.84 -4.31 -5.89
C ASN A 13 -3.55 -5.13 -4.62
N PHE A 14 -2.39 -4.96 -3.97
CA PHE A 14 -2.01 -5.77 -2.81
C PHE A 14 -3.07 -5.76 -1.70
N HIS A 15 -3.50 -4.57 -1.27
CA HIS A 15 -4.55 -4.44 -0.25
C HIS A 15 -5.89 -5.06 -0.68
N GLU A 16 -6.26 -4.98 -1.97
CA GLU A 16 -7.49 -5.61 -2.48
C GLU A 16 -7.41 -7.14 -2.39
N LEU A 17 -6.24 -7.72 -2.69
CA LEU A 17 -6.02 -9.17 -2.57
C LEU A 17 -6.11 -9.63 -1.11
N VAL A 18 -5.48 -8.90 -0.19
CA VAL A 18 -5.51 -9.21 1.25
C VAL A 18 -6.94 -9.14 1.78
N VAL A 19 -7.69 -8.09 1.43
CA VAL A 19 -9.06 -7.92 1.91
C VAL A 19 -10.02 -8.92 1.25
N ALA A 20 -9.90 -9.21 -0.05
CA ALA A 20 -10.70 -10.24 -0.72
C ALA A 20 -10.49 -11.63 -0.09
N ALA A 21 -9.26 -11.94 0.34
CA ALA A 21 -8.96 -13.18 1.05
C ALA A 21 -9.63 -13.29 2.43
N SER A 22 -10.07 -12.17 3.03
CA SER A 22 -10.83 -12.18 4.28
C SER A 22 -12.30 -12.61 4.11
N ASN A 23 -12.79 -12.66 2.86
CA ASN A 23 -14.19 -12.94 2.51
C ASN A 23 -15.18 -12.01 3.26
N ASN A 24 -14.76 -10.78 3.55
CA ASN A 24 -15.54 -9.79 4.28
C ASN A 24 -15.86 -8.60 3.36
N LYS A 25 -17.09 -8.62 2.82
CA LYS A 25 -17.59 -7.57 1.90
C LYS A 25 -17.57 -6.17 2.50
N TYR A 26 -17.72 -6.05 3.82
CA TYR A 26 -17.67 -4.75 4.49
C TYR A 26 -16.26 -4.17 4.47
N LEU A 27 -15.23 -5.00 4.68
CA LEU A 27 -13.83 -4.56 4.57
C LEU A 27 -13.48 -4.16 3.13
N GLU A 28 -13.97 -4.90 2.13
CA GLU A 28 -13.79 -4.54 0.72
C GLU A 28 -14.38 -3.16 0.40
N GLU A 29 -15.59 -2.88 0.89
CA GLU A 29 -16.25 -1.59 0.71
C GLU A 29 -15.50 -0.45 1.43
N MET A 30 -15.08 -0.68 2.67
CA MET A 30 -14.29 0.30 3.42
C MET A 30 -12.98 0.63 2.72
N LEU A 31 -12.25 -0.39 2.24
CA LEU A 31 -11.00 -0.20 1.51
C LEU A 31 -11.23 0.63 0.24
N ARG A 32 -12.28 0.31 -0.53
CA ARG A 32 -12.64 1.06 -1.74
C ARG A 32 -12.94 2.53 -1.45
N ASN A 33 -13.67 2.80 -0.36
CA ASN A 33 -13.98 4.16 0.08
C ASN A 33 -12.73 4.94 0.45
N VAL A 34 -11.81 4.35 1.22
CA VAL A 34 -10.52 4.96 1.58
C VAL A 34 -9.70 5.26 0.32
N ARG A 35 -9.55 4.27 -0.57
CA ARG A 35 -8.77 4.41 -1.82
C ARG A 35 -9.34 5.47 -2.75
N THR A 36 -10.65 5.63 -2.80
CA THR A 36 -11.30 6.68 -3.60
C THR A 36 -10.94 8.07 -3.09
N ARG A 37 -10.97 8.28 -1.76
CA ARG A 37 -10.61 9.56 -1.13
C ARG A 37 -9.12 9.88 -1.28
N LEU A 38 -8.27 8.86 -1.29
CA LEU A 38 -6.82 9.01 -1.43
C LEU A 38 -6.35 9.07 -2.90
N LYS A 39 -7.24 9.05 -3.89
CA LYS A 39 -6.86 8.91 -5.31
C LYS A 39 -5.82 9.94 -5.77
N ILE A 40 -5.99 11.21 -5.41
CA ILE A 40 -5.06 12.30 -5.79
C ILE A 40 -3.69 12.08 -5.13
N VAL A 41 -3.66 11.90 -3.80
CA VAL A 41 -2.44 11.63 -3.02
C VAL A 41 -1.69 10.43 -3.59
N ARG A 42 -2.41 9.35 -3.91
CA ARG A 42 -1.86 8.11 -4.41
C ARG A 42 -1.25 8.25 -5.81
N VAL A 43 -1.88 9.00 -6.71
CA VAL A 43 -1.28 9.28 -8.03
C VAL A 43 0.03 10.04 -7.85
N THR A 44 0.05 11.10 -7.04
CA THR A 44 1.27 11.87 -6.76
C THR A 44 2.37 11.01 -6.14
N LEU A 45 2.01 10.17 -5.16
CA LEU A 45 2.93 9.25 -4.47
C LEU A 45 3.59 8.26 -5.43
N PHE A 46 2.84 7.70 -6.39
CA PHE A 46 3.38 6.74 -7.37
C PHE A 46 4.06 7.37 -8.59
N THR A 47 3.79 8.65 -8.87
CA THR A 47 4.54 9.38 -9.90
C THR A 47 5.92 9.81 -9.42
N GLY A 48 6.11 10.00 -8.11
CA GLY A 48 7.43 10.21 -7.50
C GLY A 48 8.25 8.91 -7.49
N SER A 49 9.50 8.95 -7.95
CA SER A 49 10.40 7.79 -7.91
C SER A 49 10.87 7.42 -6.50
N GLN A 50 10.71 8.32 -5.52
CA GLN A 50 11.41 8.24 -4.24
C GLN A 50 11.03 7.07 -3.33
N ARG A 51 9.80 6.53 -3.43
CA ARG A 51 9.30 5.52 -2.47
C ARG A 51 8.92 4.17 -3.09
N LYS A 52 9.14 4.00 -4.40
CA LYS A 52 8.69 2.78 -5.11
C LYS A 52 9.37 1.51 -4.61
N GLU A 53 10.67 1.56 -4.35
CA GLU A 53 11.43 0.38 -3.89
C GLU A 53 11.04 -0.01 -2.45
N GLU A 54 10.82 0.98 -1.59
CA GLU A 54 10.37 0.78 -0.21
C GLU A 54 8.98 0.15 -0.16
N GLU A 55 8.03 0.65 -0.96
CA GLU A 55 6.68 0.09 -1.10
C GLU A 55 6.70 -1.40 -1.47
N VAL A 56 7.50 -1.75 -2.49
CA VAL A 56 7.61 -3.14 -2.96
C VAL A 56 8.16 -4.04 -1.85
N LYS A 57 9.22 -3.59 -1.18
CA LYS A 57 9.85 -4.33 -0.10
C LYS A 57 8.89 -4.53 1.08
N GLU A 58 8.21 -3.48 1.50
CA GLU A 58 7.22 -3.54 2.58
C GLU A 58 6.09 -4.53 2.25
N HIS A 59 5.53 -4.49 1.04
CA HIS A 59 4.51 -5.45 0.59
C HIS A 59 5.02 -6.89 0.50
N GLU A 60 6.25 -7.09 0.02
CA GLU A 60 6.88 -8.41 -0.04
C GLU A 60 7.02 -9.04 1.36
N GLU A 61 7.50 -8.27 2.34
CA GLU A 61 7.63 -8.75 3.71
C GLU A 61 6.29 -9.12 4.35
N ILE A 62 5.23 -8.33 4.09
CA ILE A 62 3.87 -8.65 4.53
C ILE A 62 3.38 -9.94 3.85
N ALA A 63 3.58 -10.07 2.54
CA ALA A 63 3.16 -11.25 1.79
C ALA A 63 3.85 -12.53 2.28
N ILE A 64 5.15 -12.45 2.62
CA ILE A 64 5.91 -13.55 3.23
C ILE A 64 5.30 -13.93 4.58
N ALA A 65 5.03 -12.96 5.46
CA ALA A 65 4.44 -13.24 6.77
C ALA A 65 3.04 -13.90 6.65
N ILE A 66 2.21 -13.45 5.71
CA ILE A 66 0.91 -14.08 5.39
C ILE A 66 1.12 -15.52 4.90
N LYS A 67 2.03 -15.73 3.95
CA LYS A 67 2.34 -17.05 3.39
C LYS A 67 2.82 -18.04 4.46
N GLU A 68 3.62 -17.57 5.41
CA GLU A 68 4.14 -18.34 6.55
C GLU A 68 3.14 -18.48 7.70
N ARG A 69 1.91 -17.95 7.54
CA ARG A 69 0.83 -17.98 8.55
C ARG A 69 1.20 -17.30 9.87
N LYS A 70 2.05 -16.28 9.82
CA LYS A 70 2.47 -15.49 10.98
C LYS A 70 1.60 -14.24 11.12
N ALA A 71 0.40 -14.41 11.68
CA ALA A 71 -0.63 -13.36 11.72
C ALA A 71 -0.15 -12.06 12.41
N GLU A 72 0.47 -12.16 13.59
CA GLU A 72 0.97 -10.99 14.34
C GLU A 72 2.10 -10.27 13.60
N GLU A 73 2.98 -11.00 12.92
CA GLU A 73 4.05 -10.42 12.11
C GLU A 73 3.46 -9.68 10.89
N ALA A 74 2.51 -10.29 10.19
CA ALA A 74 1.82 -9.67 9.06
C ALA A 74 1.09 -8.39 9.47
N TYR A 75 0.42 -8.41 10.63
CA TYR A 75 -0.24 -7.23 11.20
C TYR A 75 0.76 -6.12 11.53
N THR A 76 1.84 -6.45 12.23
CA THR A 76 2.89 -5.49 12.61
C THR A 76 3.49 -4.83 11.38
N LYS A 77 3.86 -5.62 10.38
CA LYS A 77 4.44 -5.12 9.12
C LYS A 77 3.47 -4.25 8.32
N MET A 78 2.19 -4.62 8.25
CA MET A 78 1.17 -3.79 7.60
C MET A 78 1.02 -2.45 8.30
N LYS A 79 1.00 -2.44 9.64
CA LYS A 79 0.91 -1.21 10.42
C LYS A 79 2.13 -0.30 10.19
N GLU A 80 3.33 -0.87 10.20
CA GLU A 80 4.57 -0.13 9.91
C GLU A 80 4.55 0.46 8.49
N HIS A 81 4.10 -0.30 7.49
CA HIS A 81 3.89 0.18 6.13
C HIS A 81 2.94 1.39 6.10
N GLU A 82 1.77 1.30 6.74
CA GLU A 82 0.81 2.41 6.79
C GLU A 82 1.38 3.66 7.47
N GLU A 83 2.16 3.50 8.55
CA GLU A 83 2.84 4.59 9.24
C GLU A 83 3.92 5.24 8.37
N ASN A 84 4.69 4.45 7.61
CA ASN A 84 5.69 4.93 6.65
C ASN A 84 5.05 5.71 5.51
N VAL A 85 3.96 5.18 4.93
CA VAL A 85 3.17 5.86 3.90
C VAL A 85 2.67 7.20 4.44
N LEU A 86 2.08 7.21 5.64
CA LEU A 86 1.52 8.42 6.23
C LEU A 86 2.58 9.51 6.45
N ARG A 87 3.77 9.13 6.92
CA ARG A 87 4.90 10.04 7.10
C ARG A 87 5.36 10.62 5.76
N PHE A 88 5.55 9.78 4.74
CA PHE A 88 5.92 10.24 3.41
C PHE A 88 4.87 11.19 2.80
N VAL A 89 3.58 10.88 2.97
CA VAL A 89 2.50 11.74 2.51
C VAL A 89 2.58 13.11 3.18
N LYS A 90 2.76 13.16 4.50
CA LYS A 90 2.84 14.41 5.26
C LYS A 90 4.05 15.25 4.89
N ASP A 91 5.21 14.62 4.76
CA ASP A 91 6.49 15.34 4.66
C ASP A 91 6.85 15.67 3.20
N THR A 92 6.30 14.95 2.23
CA THR A 92 6.65 15.09 0.81
C THR A 92 5.43 15.40 -0.06
N VAL A 93 4.36 14.61 0.02
CA VAL A 93 3.23 14.75 -0.93
C VAL A 93 2.36 15.97 -0.64
N LEU A 94 1.95 16.20 0.61
CA LEU A 94 1.11 17.34 0.97
C LEU A 94 1.81 18.68 0.67
N PRO A 95 3.10 18.88 1.00
CA PRO A 95 3.81 20.08 0.60
C PRO A 95 3.79 20.29 -0.91
N LEU A 96 3.98 19.25 -1.73
CA LEU A 96 3.94 19.37 -3.19
C LEU A 96 2.55 19.72 -3.76
N LEU A 97 1.48 19.32 -3.06
CA LEU A 97 0.10 19.55 -3.51
C LEU A 97 -0.45 20.92 -3.08
N PHE A 98 0.06 21.47 -1.99
CA PHE A 98 -0.45 22.69 -1.36
C PHE A 98 0.60 23.81 -1.25
N SER A 99 1.75 23.66 -1.92
CA SER A 99 2.76 24.72 -2.13
C SER A 99 2.32 25.73 -3.17
#